data_AF-A0A962M7B8-F1
#
_entry.id   AF-A0A962M7B8-F1
#
_cell.length_a   1.000
_cell.length_b   1.000
_cell.length_c   1.000
_cell.angle_alpha   90.00
_cell.angle_beta   90.00
_cell.angle_gamma   90.00
#
_symmetry.space_group_name_H-M   'P 1'
#
loop_
_entity.id
_entity.type
_entity.pdbx_description
1 polymer ?
#
loop_
_entity_poly.entity_id
_entity_poly.type
_entity_poly.pdbx_seq_one_letter_code
_entity_poly.pdbx_strand_id
1 'polypeptide(L)'
;TSNSGAFTYSEIAEQFQGGAFNAKQIQGKVLAMELTEHVKPTVHEKAPGKYSAEQEATIVSMANAGQSIEAIAEAVGAEVKSVRGKALSLLKAGAIQAIPHSTTPTKASAKADAFDGIDVAGSTVAELVEATGKTERGIKAMITRRGISCKDYTPKAKKEVVLQEAA
;
A
#
# COMPACT_ATOMS: atom_id res chain seq x y z
N THR A 1 29.36 22.34 -22.24
CA THR A 1 28.64 22.86 -21.05
C THR A 1 27.38 23.64 -21.39
N SER A 2 27.12 24.00 -22.66
CA SER A 2 26.00 24.90 -23.04
C SER A 2 24.59 24.38 -22.79
N ASN A 3 24.39 23.07 -22.58
CA ASN A 3 23.06 22.45 -22.46
C ASN A 3 22.74 21.92 -21.05
N SER A 4 23.60 22.20 -20.06
CA SER A 4 23.41 21.75 -18.68
C SER A 4 22.10 22.28 -18.10
N GLY A 5 21.24 21.39 -17.63
CA GLY A 5 19.96 21.72 -16.99
C GLY A 5 18.88 22.18 -17.97
N ALA A 6 19.15 22.18 -19.28
CA ALA A 6 18.22 22.67 -20.30
C ALA A 6 17.17 21.64 -20.72
N PHE A 7 17.54 20.36 -20.71
CA PHE A 7 16.74 19.27 -21.27
C PHE A 7 16.45 18.19 -20.24
N THR A 8 15.23 17.66 -20.28
CA THR A 8 14.78 16.48 -19.54
C THR A 8 15.33 15.20 -20.18
N TYR A 9 15.24 14.07 -19.47
CA TYR A 9 15.64 12.78 -20.02
C TYR A 9 14.94 12.42 -21.35
N SER A 10 13.68 12.83 -21.52
CA SER A 10 12.91 12.60 -22.75
C SER A 10 13.42 13.45 -23.91
N GLU A 11 13.66 14.74 -23.67
CA GLU A 11 14.17 15.65 -24.71
C GLU A 11 15.62 15.28 -25.10
N ILE A 12 16.44 14.84 -24.14
CA ILE A 12 17.78 14.31 -24.42
C ILE A 12 17.66 13.05 -25.28
N ALA A 13 16.73 12.15 -24.97
CA ALA A 13 16.51 10.94 -25.75
C ALA A 13 16.14 11.25 -27.21
N GLU A 14 15.28 12.23 -27.46
CA GLU A 14 14.88 12.64 -28.82
C GLU A 14 16.05 13.24 -29.62
N GLN A 15 16.90 14.04 -28.97
CA GLN A 15 18.01 14.73 -29.63
C GLN A 15 19.26 13.85 -29.78
N PHE A 16 19.48 12.91 -28.85
CA PHE A 16 20.68 12.10 -28.80
C PHE A 16 20.63 10.95 -29.81
N GLN A 17 21.61 10.92 -30.72
CA GLN A 17 21.72 9.91 -31.78
C GLN A 17 20.40 9.71 -32.56
N GLY A 18 19.68 10.81 -32.79
CA GLY A 18 18.43 10.81 -33.57
C GLY A 18 17.29 9.98 -32.95
N GLY A 19 17.22 9.88 -31.62
CA GLY A 19 16.11 9.15 -30.97
C GLY A 19 16.34 7.65 -30.80
N ALA A 20 17.56 7.15 -31.02
CA ALA A 20 17.87 5.72 -30.96
C ALA A 20 17.67 5.09 -29.56
N PHE A 21 17.67 5.91 -28.51
CA PHE A 21 17.51 5.47 -27.12
C PHE A 21 16.28 6.09 -26.50
N ASN A 22 15.58 5.34 -25.66
CA ASN A 22 14.48 5.87 -24.87
C ASN A 22 14.98 6.64 -23.63
N ALA A 23 14.09 7.44 -23.03
CA ALA A 23 14.39 8.26 -21.85
C ALA A 23 14.97 7.44 -20.68
N LYS A 24 14.54 6.19 -20.51
CA LYS A 24 15.01 5.32 -19.42
C LYS A 24 16.45 4.85 -19.63
N GLN A 25 16.82 4.55 -20.87
CA GLN A 25 18.20 4.19 -21.23
C GLN A 25 19.14 5.38 -21.04
N ILE A 26 18.72 6.58 -21.47
CA ILE A 26 19.45 7.82 -21.22
C ILE A 26 19.60 8.08 -19.72
N GLN A 27 18.51 7.98 -18.96
CA GLN A 27 18.53 8.17 -17.51
C GLN A 27 19.53 7.22 -16.82
N GLY A 28 19.49 5.93 -17.16
CA GLY A 28 20.43 4.95 -16.61
C GLY A 28 21.89 5.29 -16.93
N LYS A 29 22.16 5.77 -18.15
CA LYS A 29 23.52 6.15 -18.55
C LYS A 29 23.99 7.44 -17.87
N VAL A 30 23.12 8.45 -17.73
CA VAL A 30 23.40 9.70 -17.00
C VAL A 30 23.68 9.43 -15.53
N LEU A 31 22.89 8.55 -14.89
CA LEU A 31 23.11 8.11 -13.50
C LEU A 31 24.48 7.43 -13.34
N ALA A 32 24.83 6.52 -14.25
CA ALA A 32 26.11 5.82 -14.20
C ALA A 32 27.34 6.72 -14.43
N MET A 33 27.13 7.91 -15.01
CA MET A 33 28.17 8.91 -15.23
C MET A 33 28.11 10.06 -14.21
N GLU A 34 27.21 9.98 -13.23
CA GLU A 34 27.02 11.00 -12.19
C GLU A 34 26.69 12.39 -12.75
N LEU A 35 26.02 12.46 -13.91
CA LEU A 35 25.68 13.72 -14.59
C LEU A 35 24.24 14.18 -14.34
N THR A 36 23.59 13.69 -13.28
CA THR A 36 22.18 13.98 -12.98
C THR A 36 21.90 15.46 -12.74
N GLU A 37 22.88 16.21 -12.21
CA GLU A 37 22.79 17.66 -11.99
C GLU A 37 22.67 18.46 -13.29
N HIS A 38 23.07 17.87 -14.42
CA HIS A 38 23.01 18.50 -15.74
C HIS A 38 21.71 18.19 -16.49
N VAL A 39 20.76 17.46 -15.89
CA VAL A 39 19.48 17.15 -16.50
C VAL A 39 18.39 18.00 -15.87
N LYS A 40 17.57 18.63 -16.70
CA LYS A 40 16.40 19.37 -16.24
C LYS A 40 15.47 18.42 -15.48
N PRO A 41 15.05 18.78 -14.25
CA PRO A 41 14.06 18.00 -13.53
C PRO A 41 12.79 17.85 -14.37
N THR A 42 12.36 16.61 -14.59
CA THR A 42 11.11 16.35 -15.27
C THR A 42 9.96 16.60 -14.30
N VAL A 43 9.08 17.54 -14.64
CA VAL A 43 7.79 17.66 -13.96
C VAL A 43 6.96 16.46 -14.37
N HIS A 44 6.75 15.52 -13.45
CA HIS A 44 5.80 14.45 -13.68
C HIS A 44 4.40 15.04 -13.66
N GLU A 45 3.86 15.32 -14.84
CA GLU A 45 2.44 15.63 -14.97
C GLU A 45 1.64 14.46 -14.40
N LYS A 46 0.84 14.77 -13.39
CA LYS A 46 -0.03 13.77 -12.77
C LYS A 46 -1.01 13.32 -13.85
N ALA A 47 -1.01 12.03 -14.15
CA ALA A 47 -1.98 11.46 -15.07
C ALA A 47 -3.40 11.95 -14.70
N PRO A 48 -4.25 12.29 -15.69
CA PRO A 48 -5.59 12.78 -15.42
C PRO A 48 -6.32 11.82 -14.48
N GLY A 49 -6.95 12.38 -13.45
CA GLY A 49 -7.68 11.61 -12.46
C GLY A 49 -8.77 10.76 -13.13
N LYS A 50 -8.96 9.52 -12.66
CA LYS A 50 -10.03 8.62 -13.16
C LYS A 50 -11.44 9.13 -12.85
N TYR A 51 -11.57 10.11 -11.96
CA TYR A 51 -12.86 10.64 -11.50
C TYR A 51 -13.02 12.07 -12.01
N SER A 52 -14.21 12.40 -12.53
CA SER A 52 -14.58 13.77 -12.85
C SER A 52 -14.78 14.58 -11.56
N ALA A 53 -14.71 15.91 -11.65
CA ALA A 53 -14.96 16.80 -10.51
C ALA A 53 -16.33 16.54 -9.86
N GLU A 54 -17.35 16.21 -10.67
CA GLU A 54 -18.70 15.86 -10.20
C GLU A 54 -18.70 14.55 -9.40
N GLN A 55 -18.03 13.51 -9.90
CA GLN A 55 -17.91 12.24 -9.18
C GLN A 55 -17.15 12.42 -7.86
N GLU A 56 -16.11 13.26 -7.85
CA GLU A 56 -15.39 13.58 -6.61
C GLU A 56 -16.28 14.30 -5.60
N ALA A 57 -17.10 15.27 -6.03
CA ALA A 57 -18.06 15.94 -5.17
C ALA A 57 -19.08 14.97 -4.57
N THR A 58 -19.60 14.03 -5.37
CA THR A 58 -20.51 12.97 -4.89
C THR A 58 -19.83 12.08 -3.86
N ILE A 59 -18.58 11.65 -4.10
CA ILE A 59 -17.82 10.84 -3.14
C ILE A 59 -17.63 11.61 -1.82
N VAL A 60 -17.24 12.88 -1.87
CA VAL A 60 -17.01 13.71 -0.68
C VAL A 60 -18.30 13.88 0.12
N SER A 61 -19.40 14.24 -0.56
CA SER A 61 -20.71 14.47 0.06
C SER A 61 -21.20 13.21 0.77
N MET A 62 -21.22 12.07 0.07
CA MET A 62 -21.71 10.81 0.63
C MET A 62 -20.79 10.27 1.72
N ALA A 63 -19.47 10.42 1.59
CA ALA A 63 -18.51 10.00 2.61
C ALA A 63 -18.70 10.79 3.91
N ASN A 64 -18.85 12.11 3.85
CA ASN A 64 -19.10 12.94 5.02
C ASN A 64 -20.51 12.74 5.59
N ALA A 65 -21.48 12.32 4.77
CA ALA A 65 -22.79 11.87 5.23
C ALA A 65 -22.77 10.47 5.89
N GLY A 66 -21.60 9.83 5.98
CA GLY A 66 -21.44 8.53 6.63
C GLY A 66 -21.96 7.34 5.82
N GLN A 67 -22.18 7.50 4.51
CA GLN A 67 -22.61 6.40 3.63
C GLN A 67 -21.54 5.32 3.53
N SER A 68 -21.97 4.10 3.22
CA SER A 68 -21.05 2.99 3.00
C SER A 68 -20.29 3.16 1.69
N ILE A 69 -19.12 2.52 1.61
CA ILE A 69 -18.29 2.56 0.41
C ILE A 69 -18.97 1.88 -0.78
N GLU A 70 -19.81 0.88 -0.52
CA GLU A 70 -20.62 0.20 -1.53
C GLU A 70 -21.69 1.15 -2.12
N ALA A 71 -22.38 1.92 -1.27
CA ALA A 71 -23.37 2.90 -1.74
C ALA A 71 -22.72 4.03 -2.54
N ILE A 72 -21.53 4.48 -2.13
CA ILE A 72 -20.77 5.50 -2.87
C ILE A 72 -20.33 4.96 -4.23
N ALA A 73 -19.89 3.70 -4.28
CA ALA A 73 -19.46 3.03 -5.50
C ALA A 73 -20.60 2.90 -6.52
N GLU A 74 -21.80 2.54 -6.06
CA GLU A 74 -23.00 2.51 -6.87
C GLU A 74 -23.36 3.91 -7.40
N ALA A 75 -23.35 4.92 -6.54
CA ALA A 75 -23.71 6.29 -6.92
C ALA A 75 -22.78 6.92 -7.98
N VAL A 76 -21.49 6.56 -7.98
CA VAL A 76 -20.52 7.08 -8.97
C VAL A 76 -20.25 6.12 -10.13
N GLY A 77 -20.89 4.94 -10.14
CA GLY A 77 -20.71 3.92 -11.18
C GLY A 77 -19.29 3.37 -11.25
N ALA A 78 -18.62 3.16 -10.11
CA ALA A 78 -17.24 2.67 -10.06
C ALA A 78 -17.09 1.43 -9.15
N GLU A 79 -15.99 0.70 -9.30
CA GLU A 79 -15.69 -0.41 -8.40
C GLU A 79 -15.34 0.09 -6.99
N VAL A 80 -15.83 -0.61 -5.95
CA VAL A 80 -15.55 -0.34 -4.53
C VAL A 80 -14.06 -0.16 -4.25
N LYS A 81 -13.19 -0.97 -4.87
CA LYS A 81 -11.73 -0.86 -4.73
C LYS A 81 -11.19 0.48 -5.23
N SER A 82 -11.72 0.97 -6.35
CA SER A 82 -11.33 2.26 -6.94
C SER A 82 -11.80 3.42 -6.04
N VAL A 83 -13.04 3.35 -5.55
CA VAL A 83 -13.58 4.36 -4.61
C VAL A 83 -12.79 4.38 -3.31
N ARG A 84 -12.35 3.23 -2.79
CA ARG A 84 -11.47 3.17 -1.61
C ARG A 84 -10.16 3.88 -1.82
N GLY A 85 -9.51 3.65 -2.97
CA GLY A 85 -8.29 4.37 -3.34
C GLY A 85 -8.51 5.88 -3.44
N LYS A 86 -9.65 6.29 -4.00
CA LYS A 86 -10.00 7.71 -4.11
C LYS A 86 -10.32 8.34 -2.75
N ALA A 87 -11.09 7.66 -1.90
CA ALA A 87 -11.39 8.11 -0.54
C ALA A 87 -10.10 8.29 0.28
N LEU A 88 -9.11 7.40 0.16
CA LEU A 88 -7.81 7.56 0.80
C LEU A 88 -7.08 8.83 0.33
N SER A 89 -7.14 9.12 -0.97
CA SER A 89 -6.56 10.35 -1.54
C SER A 89 -7.27 11.60 -1.02
N LEU A 90 -8.60 11.57 -0.95
CA LEU A 90 -9.44 12.66 -0.43
C LEU A 90 -9.21 12.89 1.07
N LEU A 91 -9.02 11.83 1.86
CA LEU A 91 -8.68 11.92 3.29
C LEU A 91 -7.33 12.62 3.48
N LYS A 92 -6.31 12.24 2.69
CA LYS A 92 -4.99 12.90 2.74
C LYS A 92 -5.06 14.37 2.34
N ALA A 93 -6.00 14.73 1.47
CA ALA A 93 -6.27 16.11 1.08
C ALA A 93 -7.17 16.87 2.08
N GLY A 94 -7.67 16.22 3.14
CA GLY A 94 -8.56 16.82 4.14
C GLY A 94 -10.00 17.04 3.64
N ALA A 95 -10.38 16.50 2.48
CA ALA A 95 -11.71 16.68 1.89
C ALA A 95 -12.80 15.80 2.54
N ILE A 96 -12.41 14.71 3.20
CA ILE A 96 -13.30 13.85 3.99
C ILE A 96 -12.70 13.62 5.37
N GLN A 97 -13.55 13.40 6.38
CA GLN A 97 -13.09 13.23 7.77
C GLN A 97 -12.63 11.80 8.09
N ALA A 98 -13.19 10.80 7.41
CA ALA A 98 -12.85 9.40 7.59
C ALA A 98 -13.06 8.59 6.30
N ILE A 99 -12.42 7.42 6.20
CA ILE A 99 -12.68 6.49 5.11
C ILE A 99 -14.07 5.88 5.30
N PRO A 100 -14.95 5.91 4.27
CA PRO A 100 -16.25 5.26 4.33
C PRO A 100 -16.16 3.78 4.74
N HIS A 101 -17.08 3.36 5.61
CA HIS A 101 -17.13 2.00 6.11
C HIS A 101 -17.56 1.03 5.00
N SER A 102 -17.14 -0.23 5.08
CA SER A 102 -17.65 -1.31 4.23
C SER A 102 -18.78 -2.03 4.95
N THR A 103 -19.90 -2.25 4.27
CA THR A 103 -20.95 -3.16 4.76
C THR A 103 -20.55 -4.62 4.60
N THR A 104 -19.66 -4.91 3.65
CA THR A 104 -19.12 -6.24 3.47
C THR A 104 -18.05 -6.56 4.52
N PRO A 105 -18.20 -7.66 5.29
CA PRO A 105 -17.18 -8.09 6.23
C PRO A 105 -15.88 -8.37 5.47
N THR A 106 -14.82 -7.63 5.77
CA THR A 106 -13.47 -7.98 5.30
C THR A 106 -13.03 -9.27 5.98
N LYS A 107 -12.11 -10.06 5.40
CA LYS A 107 -11.57 -11.28 6.05
C LYS A 107 -11.04 -11.06 7.48
N ALA A 108 -10.82 -9.81 7.89
CA ALA A 108 -10.41 -9.41 9.24
C ALA A 108 -11.57 -9.28 10.25
N SER A 109 -12.83 -9.19 9.82
CA SER A 109 -13.99 -9.07 10.73
C SER A 109 -14.42 -10.42 11.32
N ALA A 110 -14.02 -11.53 10.70
CA ALA A 110 -14.07 -12.85 11.32
C ALA A 110 -12.89 -12.96 12.30
N LYS A 111 -13.02 -12.33 13.47
CA LYS A 111 -12.08 -12.54 14.59
C LYS A 111 -12.34 -13.89 15.29
N ALA A 112 -12.54 -14.96 14.54
CA ALA A 112 -12.47 -16.30 15.13
C ALA A 112 -10.99 -16.55 15.44
N ASP A 113 -10.65 -16.81 16.70
CA ASP A 113 -9.28 -17.14 17.04
C ASP A 113 -8.92 -18.48 16.39
N ALA A 114 -7.85 -18.49 15.60
CA ALA A 114 -7.35 -19.70 14.97
C ALA A 114 -6.85 -20.77 15.96
N PHE A 115 -6.69 -20.43 17.24
CA PHE A 115 -6.36 -21.36 18.31
C PHE A 115 -7.52 -21.56 19.30
N ASP A 116 -8.73 -21.08 18.99
CA ASP A 116 -9.88 -21.28 19.86
C ASP A 116 -10.16 -22.77 20.02
N GLY A 117 -10.17 -23.26 21.26
CA GLY A 117 -10.36 -24.67 21.58
C GLY A 117 -9.18 -25.61 21.25
N ILE A 118 -8.01 -25.09 20.84
CA ILE A 118 -6.83 -25.91 20.52
C ILE A 118 -5.79 -25.80 21.65
N ASP A 119 -5.29 -26.95 22.13
CA ASP A 119 -4.16 -26.98 23.06
C ASP A 119 -2.83 -26.71 22.33
N VAL A 120 -2.49 -25.42 22.20
CA VAL A 120 -1.25 -24.98 21.53
C VAL A 120 0.00 -25.42 22.27
N ALA A 121 -0.04 -25.53 23.60
CA ALA A 121 1.12 -25.90 24.41
C ALA A 121 1.44 -27.40 24.29
N GLY A 122 0.40 -28.24 24.18
CA GLY A 122 0.50 -29.68 24.03
C GLY A 122 0.71 -30.17 22.59
N SER A 123 0.58 -29.32 21.58
CA SER A 123 0.75 -29.71 20.17
C SER A 123 2.11 -29.30 19.57
N THR A 124 2.51 -29.97 18.51
CA THR A 124 3.63 -29.56 17.64
C THR A 124 3.16 -28.59 16.55
N VAL A 125 4.08 -27.87 15.90
CA VAL A 125 3.73 -26.97 14.78
C VAL A 125 3.03 -27.76 13.65
N ALA A 126 3.45 -29.00 13.38
CA ALA A 126 2.84 -29.85 12.36
C ALA A 126 1.38 -30.19 12.69
N GLU A 127 1.10 -30.59 13.94
CA GLU A 127 -0.28 -30.87 14.41
C GLU A 127 -1.16 -29.61 14.35
N LEU A 128 -0.60 -28.43 14.64
CA LEU A 128 -1.31 -27.16 14.52
C LEU A 128 -1.59 -26.76 13.06
N VAL A 129 -0.70 -27.14 12.13
CA VAL A 129 -0.91 -26.95 10.68
C VAL A 129 -2.12 -27.76 10.24
N GLU A 130 -2.18 -29.03 10.64
CA GLU A 130 -3.28 -29.93 10.34
C GLU A 130 -4.60 -29.45 10.97
N ALA A 131 -4.57 -29.03 12.25
CA ALA A 131 -5.76 -28.59 12.97
C ALA A 131 -6.33 -27.25 12.45
N THR A 132 -5.48 -26.33 11.96
CA THR A 132 -5.91 -24.97 11.57
C THR A 132 -5.98 -24.74 10.07
N GLY A 133 -5.44 -25.66 9.26
CA GLY A 133 -5.32 -25.51 7.80
C GLY A 133 -4.42 -24.35 7.36
N LYS A 134 -3.57 -23.84 8.27
CA LYS A 134 -2.65 -22.72 8.01
C LYS A 134 -1.24 -23.21 7.74
N THR A 135 -0.42 -22.36 7.13
CA THR A 135 0.99 -22.69 6.89
C THR A 135 1.81 -22.67 8.18
N GLU A 136 2.88 -23.47 8.24
CA GLU A 136 3.81 -23.48 9.38
C GLU A 136 4.34 -22.07 9.71
N ARG A 137 4.67 -21.29 8.68
CA ARG A 137 5.12 -19.89 8.84
C ARG A 137 4.02 -19.04 9.49
N GLY A 138 2.76 -19.24 9.09
CA GLY A 138 1.61 -18.58 9.68
C GLY A 138 1.44 -18.92 11.16
N ILE A 139 1.57 -20.19 11.53
CA ILE A 139 1.46 -20.66 12.92
C ILE A 139 2.61 -20.12 13.77
N LYS A 140 3.86 -20.26 13.34
CA LYS A 140 5.04 -19.71 14.05
C LYS A 140 4.90 -18.19 14.27
N ALA A 141 4.40 -17.46 13.27
CA ALA A 141 4.14 -16.03 13.40
C ALA A 141 3.01 -15.70 14.39
N MET A 142 1.91 -16.47 14.39
CA MET A 142 0.81 -16.30 15.35
C MET A 142 1.26 -16.60 16.79
N ILE A 143 2.01 -17.69 17.00
CA ILE A 143 2.59 -18.08 18.29
C ILE A 143 3.53 -16.98 18.82
N THR A 144 4.44 -16.48 17.96
CA THR A 144 5.35 -15.38 18.31
C THR A 144 4.64 -14.07 18.64
N ARG A 145 3.59 -13.72 17.87
CA ARG A 145 2.83 -12.49 18.12
C ARG A 145 2.09 -12.56 19.47
N ARG A 146 1.63 -13.75 19.85
CA ARG A 146 0.88 -14.02 21.09
C ARG A 146 1.77 -14.33 22.30
N GLY A 147 3.06 -14.59 22.10
CA GLY A 147 3.98 -14.92 23.19
C GLY A 147 3.71 -16.30 23.83
N ILE A 148 3.06 -17.19 23.09
CA ILE A 148 2.74 -18.56 23.53
C ILE A 148 3.87 -19.49 23.04
N SER A 149 4.05 -20.66 23.65
CA SER A 149 4.96 -21.72 23.17
C SER A 149 4.19 -22.97 22.79
N CYS A 150 4.71 -23.75 21.84
CA CYS A 150 4.26 -25.11 21.57
C CYS A 150 5.43 -26.09 21.78
N LYS A 151 5.18 -27.40 21.72
CA LYS A 151 6.18 -28.45 22.09
C LYS A 151 7.54 -28.28 21.40
N ASP A 152 7.52 -27.89 20.14
CA ASP A 152 8.68 -27.84 19.23
C ASP A 152 9.06 -26.41 18.82
N TYR A 153 8.36 -25.38 19.33
CA TYR A 153 8.67 -23.99 19.00
C TYR A 153 8.39 -23.05 20.17
N THR A 154 9.45 -22.40 20.63
CA THR A 154 9.41 -21.30 21.61
C THR A 154 9.80 -20.00 20.93
N PRO A 155 8.94 -18.97 20.93
CA PRO A 155 9.31 -17.69 20.35
C PRO A 155 10.42 -17.03 21.15
N LYS A 156 11.43 -16.49 20.47
CA LYS A 156 12.41 -15.60 21.12
C LYS A 156 11.64 -14.40 21.67
N ALA A 157 11.91 -14.04 22.93
CA ALA A 157 11.29 -12.88 23.57
C ALA A 157 11.31 -11.69 22.61
N LYS A 158 10.15 -11.03 22.45
CA LYS A 158 10.09 -9.78 21.68
C LYS A 158 11.13 -8.85 22.29
N LYS A 159 12.12 -8.43 21.51
CA LYS A 159 12.88 -7.23 21.89
C LYS A 159 11.85 -6.13 22.06
N GLU A 160 11.71 -5.59 23.27
CA GLU A 160 10.97 -4.36 23.48
C GLU A 160 11.51 -3.34 22.50
N VAL A 161 10.69 -2.96 21.53
CA VAL A 161 10.95 -1.74 20.79
C VAL A 161 10.59 -0.65 21.77
N VAL A 162 11.59 -0.15 22.50
CA VAL A 162 11.46 1.08 23.29
C VAL A 162 11.07 2.16 22.28
N LEU A 163 9.78 2.51 22.25
CA LEU A 163 9.30 3.72 21.63
C LEU A 163 9.91 4.86 22.44
N GLN A 164 11.00 5.44 21.94
CA GLN A 164 11.46 6.73 22.43
C GLN A 164 10.35 7.73 22.11
N GLU A 165 9.64 8.17 23.14
CA GLU A 165 8.81 9.37 23.08
C GLU A 165 9.73 10.54 22.73
N ALA A 166 9.49 11.15 21.57
CA ALA A 166 10.13 12.39 21.18
C ALA A 166 9.56 13.51 22.06
N ALA A 167 10.41 14.04 22.94
CA ALA A 167 10.23 15.33 23.62
C ALA A 167 10.99 16.42 22.87
#